data_AF-A0A416G5R5-F1
#
_entry.id   AF-A0A416G5R5-F1
#
_cell.length_a   1.000
_cell.length_b   1.000
_cell.length_c   1.000
_cell.angle_alpha   90.00
_cell.angle_beta   90.00
_cell.angle_gamma   90.00
#
_symmetry.space_group_name_H-M   'P 1'
#
loop_
_entity.id
_entity.type
_entity.pdbx_description
1 polymer ?
#
loop_
_entity_poly.entity_id
_entity_poly.type
_entity_poly.pdbx_seq_one_letter_code
_entity_poly.pdbx_strand_id
1 'polypeptide(L)'
;MDTKDFEMKIQPFFWVDHESTASVCLNVGEYKAEIFEAREDEGFEGNGYDWESLARVFVEEQVPELSDKIDFDSESSMFCAYSKDKEALKSFILQFKEACENHVLIMDLFFRAELD
;
A
#
# COMPACT_ATOMS: atom_id res chain seq x y z
N MET A 1 18.64 -10.85 -1.66
CA MET A 1 18.06 -10.46 -0.35
C MET A 1 17.52 -11.72 0.27
N ASP A 2 17.81 -12.02 1.53
CA ASP A 2 17.19 -13.16 2.22
C ASP A 2 15.69 -12.88 2.40
N THR A 3 14.84 -13.90 2.33
CA THR A 3 13.38 -13.75 2.47
C THR A 3 13.01 -13.11 3.81
N LYS A 4 13.75 -13.42 4.89
CA LYS A 4 13.51 -12.84 6.21
C LYS A 4 13.85 -11.36 6.25
N ASP A 5 14.96 -10.96 5.63
CA ASP A 5 15.34 -9.54 5.55
C ASP A 5 14.29 -8.74 4.78
N PHE A 6 13.71 -9.32 3.73
CA PHE A 6 12.64 -8.67 2.95
C PHE A 6 11.38 -8.50 3.80
N GLU A 7 10.88 -9.58 4.40
CA GLU A 7 9.68 -9.53 5.24
C GLU A 7 9.83 -8.55 6.41
N MET A 8 11.00 -8.47 7.03
CA MET A 8 11.27 -7.50 8.10
C MET A 8 11.24 -6.04 7.62
N LYS A 9 11.68 -5.76 6.38
CA LYS A 9 11.68 -4.39 5.85
C LYS A 9 10.29 -3.89 5.49
N ILE A 10 9.40 -4.79 5.07
CA ILE A 10 8.04 -4.41 4.67
C ILE A 10 7.07 -4.37 5.85
N GLN A 11 7.44 -4.84 7.05
CA GLN A 11 6.58 -4.74 8.23
C GLN A 11 6.06 -3.30 8.44
N PRO A 12 4.76 -3.12 8.75
CA PRO A 12 3.78 -4.15 9.13
C PRO A 12 3.05 -4.82 7.96
N PHE A 13 3.40 -4.50 6.71
CA PHE A 13 2.91 -5.27 5.57
C PHE A 13 3.50 -6.68 5.61
N PHE A 14 2.76 -7.64 5.06
CA PHE A 14 3.19 -9.03 4.98
C PHE A 14 2.99 -9.59 3.58
N TRP A 15 3.92 -10.45 3.17
CA TRP A 15 3.92 -11.09 1.85
C TRP A 15 3.20 -12.42 1.90
N VAL A 16 2.34 -12.66 0.93
CA VAL A 16 1.64 -13.93 0.72
C VAL A 16 2.02 -14.47 -0.65
N ASP A 17 2.72 -15.60 -0.68
CA ASP A 17 3.10 -16.23 -1.94
C ASP A 17 2.02 -17.21 -2.41
N HIS A 18 1.65 -17.11 -3.70
CA HIS A 18 0.74 -18.05 -4.35
C HIS A 18 1.45 -18.75 -5.53
N GLU A 19 0.81 -19.78 -6.10
CA GLU A 19 1.40 -20.60 -7.16
C GLU A 19 1.81 -19.78 -8.40
N SER A 20 0.99 -18.81 -8.82
CA SER A 20 1.22 -18.00 -10.02
C SER A 20 1.21 -16.49 -9.79
N THR A 21 0.87 -16.06 -8.57
CA THR A 21 0.79 -14.67 -8.14
C THR A 21 1.44 -14.53 -6.77
N ALA A 22 1.55 -13.30 -6.30
CA ALA A 22 1.74 -13.01 -4.89
C ALA A 22 0.88 -11.81 -4.50
N SER A 23 0.66 -11.66 -3.20
CA SER A 23 -0.04 -10.53 -2.62
C SER A 23 0.79 -9.92 -1.50
N VAL A 24 0.63 -8.62 -1.30
CA VAL A 24 1.08 -7.92 -0.10
C VAL A 24 -0.13 -7.33 0.60
N CYS A 25 -0.21 -7.58 1.90
CA CYS A 25 -1.37 -7.23 2.68
C CYS A 25 -0.98 -6.45 3.93
N LEU A 26 -1.93 -5.69 4.47
CA LEU A 26 -1.81 -4.99 5.76
C LEU A 26 -3.13 -5.14 6.51
N ASN A 27 -3.05 -5.59 7.77
CA ASN A 27 -4.18 -5.48 8.69
C ASN A 27 -4.25 -4.02 9.14
N VAL A 28 -5.36 -3.36 8.82
CA VAL A 28 -5.51 -1.91 9.05
C VAL A 28 -5.87 -1.61 10.51
N GLY A 29 -5.63 -0.37 10.94
CA GLY A 29 -6.07 0.16 12.24
C GLY A 29 -4.97 0.78 13.12
N GLU A 30 -3.74 0.25 13.10
CA GLU A 30 -2.65 0.79 13.94
C GLU A 30 -1.53 1.45 13.15
N TYR A 31 -1.18 0.90 11.99
CA TYR A 31 -0.08 1.44 11.21
C TYR A 31 -0.48 2.77 10.57
N LYS A 32 0.26 3.84 10.88
CA LYS A 32 0.12 5.16 10.25
C LYS A 32 -1.33 5.69 10.22
N ALA A 33 -2.11 5.41 11.26
CA ALA A 33 -3.50 5.86 11.38
C ALA A 33 -3.61 7.39 11.24
N GLU A 34 -2.59 8.13 11.69
CA GLU A 34 -2.52 9.59 11.62
C GLU A 34 -2.61 10.16 10.20
N ILE A 35 -2.33 9.37 9.16
CA ILE A 35 -2.47 9.80 7.77
C ILE A 35 -3.94 10.06 7.45
N PHE A 36 -4.81 9.12 7.85
CA PHE A 36 -6.23 9.14 7.51
C PHE A 36 -7.04 10.02 8.44
N GLU A 37 -6.61 10.14 9.71
CA GLU A 37 -7.17 11.11 10.68
C GLU A 37 -7.15 12.55 10.13
N ALA A 38 -6.20 12.88 9.24
CA ALA A 38 -6.10 14.22 8.65
C ALA A 38 -7.26 14.59 7.71
N ARG A 39 -8.02 13.60 7.21
CA ARG A 39 -9.20 13.78 6.35
C ARG A 39 -10.40 12.97 6.86
N GLU A 40 -10.46 12.70 8.16
CA GLU A 40 -11.56 11.97 8.80
C GLU A 40 -12.91 12.69 8.58
N ASP A 41 -12.89 14.04 8.54
CA ASP A 41 -14.07 14.86 8.28
C ASP A 41 -14.62 14.73 6.85
N GLU A 42 -13.80 14.26 5.92
CA GLU A 42 -14.21 13.92 4.56
C GLU A 42 -14.80 12.50 4.46
N GLY A 43 -14.52 11.62 5.42
CA GLY A 43 -15.02 10.25 5.49
C GLY A 43 -13.95 9.15 5.46
N PHE A 44 -12.66 9.49 5.48
CA PHE A 44 -11.59 8.51 5.57
C PHE A 44 -11.51 7.90 6.98
N GLU A 45 -11.40 6.59 7.07
CA GLU A 45 -11.35 5.83 8.33
C GLU A 45 -9.98 5.16 8.56
N GLY A 46 -9.12 5.14 7.53
CA GLY A 46 -7.91 4.34 7.49
C GLY A 46 -8.20 2.85 7.30
N ASN A 47 -9.32 2.53 6.67
CA ASN A 47 -9.72 1.17 6.32
C ASN A 47 -8.96 0.67 5.07
N GLY A 48 -9.15 -0.58 4.67
CA GLY A 48 -8.39 -1.14 3.53
C GLY A 48 -8.63 -0.43 2.19
N TYR A 49 -9.83 0.13 1.96
CA TYR A 49 -10.13 0.91 0.75
C TYR A 49 -9.43 2.27 0.76
N ASP A 50 -9.32 2.91 1.93
CA ASP A 50 -8.57 4.16 2.08
C ASP A 50 -7.08 3.96 1.76
N TRP A 51 -6.52 2.86 2.27
CA TRP A 51 -5.15 2.44 1.95
C TRP A 51 -4.98 2.13 0.46
N GLU A 52 -5.97 1.52 -0.17
CA GLU A 52 -5.97 1.26 -1.61
C GLU A 52 -5.96 2.56 -2.41
N SER A 53 -6.82 3.51 -2.07
CA SER A 53 -6.87 4.82 -2.72
C SER A 53 -5.52 5.54 -2.63
N LEU A 54 -4.90 5.55 -1.45
CA LEU A 54 -3.54 6.08 -1.26
C LEU A 54 -2.50 5.32 -2.10
N ALA A 55 -2.56 3.99 -2.14
CA ALA A 55 -1.64 3.18 -2.93
C ALA A 55 -1.79 3.39 -4.44
N ARG A 56 -3.02 3.62 -4.93
CA ARG A 56 -3.29 3.95 -6.34
C ARG A 56 -2.63 5.27 -6.72
N VAL A 57 -2.82 6.33 -5.93
CA VAL A 57 -2.15 7.62 -6.16
C VAL A 57 -0.63 7.46 -6.13
N PHE A 58 -0.10 6.69 -5.18
CA PHE A 58 1.34 6.41 -5.13
C PHE A 58 1.83 5.71 -6.41
N VAL A 59 1.11 4.70 -6.91
CA VAL A 59 1.50 4.00 -8.14
C VAL A 59 1.46 4.94 -9.33
N GLU A 60 0.41 5.73 -9.47
CA GLU A 60 0.25 6.66 -10.60
C GLU A 60 1.32 7.77 -10.61
N GLU A 61 1.71 8.29 -9.45
CA GLU A 61 2.61 9.45 -9.37
C GLU A 61 4.08 9.10 -9.15
N GLN A 62 4.38 8.06 -8.37
CA GLN A 62 5.75 7.75 -7.95
C GLN A 62 6.38 6.63 -8.77
N VAL A 63 5.58 5.65 -9.20
CA VAL A 63 6.04 4.45 -9.92
C VAL A 63 5.10 4.08 -11.07
N PRO A 64 4.80 5.00 -12.01
CA PRO A 64 3.82 4.78 -13.07
C PRO A 64 4.14 3.57 -13.96
N GLU A 65 5.39 3.14 -14.03
CA GLU A 65 5.80 1.91 -14.72
C GLU A 65 5.23 0.62 -14.11
N LEU A 66 4.66 0.69 -12.90
CA LEU A 66 4.03 -0.43 -12.20
C LEU A 66 2.50 -0.42 -12.30
N SER A 67 1.87 0.61 -12.87
CA SER A 67 0.40 0.75 -12.92
C SER A 67 -0.32 -0.45 -13.54
N ASP A 68 0.24 -1.00 -14.62
CA ASP A 68 -0.36 -2.12 -15.36
C ASP A 68 0.04 -3.49 -14.77
N LYS A 69 0.79 -3.49 -13.66
CA LYS A 69 1.32 -4.69 -13.03
C LYS A 69 0.74 -4.96 -11.65
N ILE A 70 0.22 -3.94 -10.99
CA ILE A 70 -0.27 -4.02 -9.62
C ILE A 70 -1.79 -3.89 -9.66
N ASP A 71 -2.45 -4.96 -9.25
CA ASP A 71 -3.89 -4.96 -9.02
C ASP A 71 -4.15 -4.88 -7.51
N PHE A 72 -5.35 -4.44 -7.14
CA PHE A 72 -5.77 -4.31 -5.76
C PHE A 72 -7.09 -5.06 -5.52
N ASP A 73 -7.26 -5.57 -4.30
CA ASP A 73 -8.44 -6.34 -3.86
C ASP A 73 -8.63 -6.15 -2.35
N SER A 74 -8.63 -4.88 -1.91
CA SER A 74 -8.72 -4.55 -0.49
C SER A 74 -10.13 -4.78 0.05
N GLU A 75 -10.22 -5.02 1.35
CA GLU A 75 -11.46 -5.12 2.12
C GLU A 75 -11.41 -4.12 3.29
N SER A 76 -12.55 -3.80 3.91
CA SER A 76 -12.59 -2.84 5.03
C SER A 76 -11.55 -3.11 6.13
N SER A 77 -11.26 -4.38 6.47
CA SER A 77 -10.28 -4.72 7.51
C SER A 77 -8.85 -4.97 7.00
N MET A 78 -8.63 -4.97 5.68
CA MET A 78 -7.35 -5.37 5.10
C MET A 78 -7.07 -4.67 3.78
N PHE A 79 -5.93 -4.00 3.69
CA PHE A 79 -5.38 -3.59 2.40
C PHE A 79 -4.77 -4.80 1.69
N CYS A 80 -4.97 -4.92 0.38
CA CYS A 80 -4.41 -6.00 -0.44
C CYS A 80 -4.02 -5.49 -1.84
N ALA A 81 -2.75 -5.65 -2.18
CA ALA A 81 -2.24 -5.48 -3.55
C ALA A 81 -1.63 -6.80 -4.04
N TYR A 82 -1.82 -7.15 -5.30
CA TYR A 82 -1.35 -8.41 -5.85
C TYR A 82 -0.82 -8.26 -7.28
N SER A 83 0.00 -9.24 -7.69
CA SER A 83 0.55 -9.29 -9.04
C SER A 83 0.98 -10.69 -9.45
N LYS A 84 0.97 -10.94 -10.77
CA LYS A 84 1.68 -12.06 -11.41
C LYS A 84 3.19 -11.78 -11.53
N ASP A 85 3.58 -10.50 -11.62
CA ASP A 85 4.98 -10.07 -11.64
C ASP A 85 5.44 -9.85 -10.18
N LYS A 86 5.92 -10.93 -9.56
CA LYS A 86 6.37 -10.91 -8.15
C LYS A 86 7.51 -9.90 -7.92
N GLU A 87 8.34 -9.61 -8.91
CA GLU A 87 9.40 -8.62 -8.77
C GLU A 87 8.86 -7.19 -8.84
N ALA A 88 7.86 -6.93 -9.69
CA ALA A 88 7.12 -5.66 -9.66
C ALA A 88 6.43 -5.44 -8.31
N LEU A 89 5.76 -6.46 -7.76
CA LEU A 89 5.09 -6.34 -6.46
C LEU A 89 6.09 -6.10 -5.31
N LYS A 90 7.25 -6.77 -5.32
CA LYS A 90 8.34 -6.49 -4.36
C LYS A 90 8.85 -5.06 -4.48
N SER A 91 9.04 -4.57 -5.70
CA SER A 91 9.50 -3.20 -5.96
C SER A 91 8.46 -2.17 -5.50
N PHE A 92 7.17 -2.42 -5.76
CA PHE A 92 6.07 -1.61 -5.26
C PHE A 92 6.11 -1.53 -3.73
N ILE A 93 6.09 -2.66 -3.02
CA ILE A 93 5.94 -2.62 -1.57
C ILE A 93 7.15 -1.99 -0.86
N LEU A 94 8.36 -2.20 -1.37
CA LEU A 94 9.54 -1.57 -0.78
C LEU A 94 9.46 -0.03 -0.89
N GLN A 95 9.07 0.48 -2.06
CA GLN A 95 8.97 1.92 -2.28
C GLN A 95 7.74 2.53 -1.58
N PHE A 96 6.59 1.84 -1.60
CA PHE A 96 5.40 2.29 -0.90
C PHE A 96 5.63 2.33 0.62
N LYS A 97 6.31 1.33 1.18
CA LYS A 97 6.71 1.30 2.58
C LYS A 97 7.64 2.46 2.95
N GLU A 98 8.59 2.79 2.08
CA GLU A 98 9.47 3.96 2.26
C GLU A 98 8.68 5.27 2.20
N ALA A 99 7.73 5.39 1.26
CA ALA A 99 6.83 6.54 1.17
C ALA A 99 5.99 6.70 2.44
N CYS A 100 5.42 5.62 2.98
CA CYS A 100 4.68 5.63 4.25
C CYS A 100 5.51 6.14 5.45
N GLU A 101 6.83 5.97 5.44
CA GLU A 101 7.73 6.51 6.47
C GLU A 101 8.17 7.96 6.23
N ASN A 102 7.97 8.47 5.01
CA ASN A 102 8.16 9.86 4.69
C ASN A 102 6.85 10.63 4.85
N HIS A 103 6.61 11.14 6.07
CA HIS A 103 5.37 11.83 6.40
C HIS A 103 5.02 12.97 5.43
N VAL A 104 6.00 13.76 4.97
CA VAL A 104 5.74 14.86 4.03
C VAL A 104 5.23 14.33 2.68
N LEU A 105 5.87 13.28 2.16
CA LEU A 105 5.49 12.69 0.88
C LEU A 105 4.14 11.98 0.97
N ILE A 106 3.92 11.14 1.98
CA ILE A 106 2.70 10.35 2.07
C ILE A 106 1.47 11.22 2.30
N MET A 107 1.59 12.30 3.08
CA MET A 107 0.51 13.25 3.26
C MET A 107 0.20 14.00 1.96
N ASP A 108 1.22 14.43 1.22
CA ASP A 108 1.03 15.09 -0.08
C ASP A 108 0.30 14.19 -1.09
N LEU A 109 0.69 12.91 -1.18
CA LEU A 109 -0.01 11.91 -1.98
C LEU A 109 -1.45 11.70 -1.50
N PHE A 110 -1.66 11.58 -0.18
CA PHE A 110 -2.97 11.34 0.40
C PHE A 110 -3.96 12.49 0.14
N PHE A 111 -3.50 13.73 -0.02
CA PHE A 111 -4.39 14.84 -0.43
C PHE A 111 -5.00 14.67 -1.83
N ARG A 112 -4.45 13.79 -2.65
CA ARG A 112 -4.97 13.46 -3.99
C ARG A 112 -5.74 12.15 -4.02
N ALA A 113 -5.80 11.43 -2.90
CA ALA A 113 -6.63 10.24 -2.76
C ALA A 113 -8.11 10.62 -2.75
N GLU A 114 -8.92 9.82 -3.43
CA GLU A 114 -10.38 9.99 -3.48
C GLU A 114 -11.05 8.89 -2.64
N LEU A 115 -12.20 9.21 -2.02
CA LEU A 115 -13.04 8.18 -1.41
C LEU A 115 -13.73 7.39 -2.52
N ASP A 116 -13.65 6.06 -2.44
CA ASP A 116 -14.33 5.14 -3.36
C ASP A 116 -15.81 4.94 -2.96
#